data_AF-A0A662ETM3-F1
#
_entry.id   AF-A0A662ETM3-F1
#
_cell.length_a   1.000
_cell.length_b   1.000
_cell.length_c   1.000
_cell.angle_alpha   90.00
_cell.angle_beta   90.00
_cell.angle_gamma   90.00
#
_symmetry.space_group_name_H-M   'P 1'
#
loop_
_entity.id
_entity.type
_entity.pdbx_description
1 polymer ?
#
loop_
_entity_poly.entity_id
_entity_poly.type
_entity_poly.pdbx_seq_one_letter_code
_entity_poly.pdbx_strand_id
1 'polypeptide(L)'
;MHTIPNLRKALGLTTANQVRNRIEAIKDLLAGDLRRGPNNQILVSDAGLDLLRRLQELYDSGLTLTEASEILRASTYSTRHNGAAVSSAFSSNRVTPGEGDEAIAALKEEIAFLRERVAY
;
A
#
# COMPACT_ATOMS: atom_id res chain seq x y z
N MET A 1 -12.66 12.09 11.70
CA MET A 1 -11.64 13.16 11.89
C MET A 1 -10.87 12.91 13.17
N HIS A 2 -9.54 12.80 13.07
CA HIS A 2 -8.63 12.35 14.12
C HIS A 2 -7.62 13.44 14.48
N THR A 3 -7.42 13.67 15.77
CA THR A 3 -6.38 14.57 16.28
C THR A 3 -5.04 13.84 16.42
N ILE A 4 -3.93 14.57 16.56
CA ILE A 4 -2.60 13.98 16.79
C ILE A 4 -2.58 12.96 17.97
N PRO A 5 -3.20 13.22 19.14
CA PRO A 5 -3.28 12.23 20.21
C PRO A 5 -4.04 10.96 19.83
N ASN A 6 -5.10 11.07 19.01
CA ASN A 6 -5.87 9.92 18.54
C ASN A 6 -5.07 9.11 17.53
N LEU A 7 -4.42 9.78 16.57
CA LEU A 7 -3.52 9.16 15.59
C LEU A 7 -2.38 8.43 16.28
N ARG A 8 -1.81 9.02 17.35
CA ARG A 8 -0.76 8.38 18.15
C ARG A 8 -1.21 7.01 18.67
N LYS A 9 -2.40 6.96 19.28
CA LYS A 9 -2.97 5.69 19.79
C LYS A 9 -3.28 4.71 18.66
N ALA A 10 -3.85 5.21 17.56
CA ALA A 10 -4.25 4.38 16.42
C ALA A 10 -3.07 3.76 15.66
N LEU A 11 -1.91 4.43 15.64
CA LEU A 11 -0.69 3.98 14.96
C LEU A 11 0.30 3.30 15.91
N GLY A 12 -0.05 3.12 17.20
CA GLY A 12 0.85 2.52 18.19
C GLY A 12 2.12 3.34 18.47
N LEU A 13 2.11 4.65 18.21
CA LEU A 13 3.29 5.51 18.35
C LEU A 13 3.45 6.04 19.78
N THR A 14 4.68 6.28 20.19
CA THR A 14 5.00 6.71 21.57
C THR A 14 4.81 8.22 21.74
N THR A 15 5.25 9.01 20.75
CA THR A 15 5.31 10.48 20.86
C THR A 15 4.50 11.19 19.78
N ALA A 16 4.03 12.40 20.09
CA ALA A 16 3.36 13.27 19.12
C ALA A 16 4.29 13.69 17.96
N ASN A 17 5.60 13.79 18.22
CA ASN A 17 6.59 14.11 17.21
C ASN A 17 6.72 12.99 16.17
N GLN A 18 6.63 11.73 16.58
CA GLN A 18 6.60 10.61 15.63
C GLN A 18 5.41 10.74 14.68
N VAL A 19 4.20 10.98 15.20
CA VAL A 19 3.00 11.21 14.38
C VAL A 19 3.23 12.35 13.39
N ARG A 20 3.78 13.48 13.87
CA ARG A 20 4.04 14.64 13.01
C ARG A 20 5.06 14.33 11.93
N ASN A 21 6.12 13.59 12.23
CA ASN A 21 7.10 13.15 11.24
C ASN A 21 6.48 12.24 10.17
N ARG A 22 5.56 11.35 10.56
CA ARG A 22 4.82 10.50 9.61
C ARG A 22 3.91 11.33 8.71
N ILE A 23 3.22 12.31 9.28
CA ILE A 23 2.40 13.27 8.52
C ILE A 23 3.24 14.06 7.52
N GLU A 24 4.40 14.59 7.94
CA GLU A 24 5.27 15.36 7.03
C GLU A 24 5.85 14.46 5.92
N ALA A 25 6.15 13.20 6.20
CA ALA A 25 6.70 12.26 5.21
C ALA A 25 5.76 11.98 4.02
N ILE A 26 4.44 12.08 4.21
CA ILE A 26 3.41 11.85 3.18
C ILE A 26 2.47 13.04 3.01
N LYS A 27 2.93 14.24 3.37
CA LYS A 27 2.10 15.46 3.38
C LYS A 27 1.49 15.80 2.03
N ASP A 28 2.22 15.53 0.97
CA ASP A 28 1.78 15.65 -0.42
C ASP A 28 0.57 14.77 -0.72
N LEU A 29 0.55 13.55 -0.18
CA LEU A 29 -0.59 12.62 -0.31
C LEU A 29 -1.77 13.03 0.60
N LEU A 30 -1.48 13.66 1.74
CA LEU A 30 -2.50 14.08 2.72
C LEU A 30 -3.11 15.47 2.44
N ALA A 31 -2.74 16.14 1.34
CA ALA A 31 -3.15 17.53 1.07
C ALA A 31 -4.68 17.75 1.07
N GLY A 32 -5.47 16.74 0.70
CA GLY A 32 -6.95 16.78 0.75
C GLY A 32 -7.57 16.31 2.08
N ASP A 33 -6.78 15.62 2.90
CA ASP A 33 -7.23 14.92 4.11
C ASP A 33 -6.80 15.61 5.41
N LEU A 34 -5.98 16.65 5.31
CA LEU A 34 -5.48 17.43 6.44
C LEU A 34 -6.25 18.75 6.57
N ARG A 35 -6.80 19.01 7.76
CA ARG A 35 -7.50 20.26 8.10
C ARG A 35 -6.95 20.86 9.38
N ARG A 36 -7.09 22.18 9.51
CA ARG A 36 -6.83 22.90 10.76
C ARG A 36 -8.13 23.01 11.54
N GLY A 37 -8.14 22.53 12.78
CA GLY A 37 -9.25 22.68 13.72
C GLY A 37 -9.04 23.88 14.66
N PRO A 38 -9.91 24.00 15.69
CA PRO A 38 -9.76 24.98 16.77
C PRO A 38 -8.35 24.96 17.36
N ASN A 39 -7.84 26.12 17.75
CA ASN A 39 -6.48 26.28 18.32
C ASN A 39 -5.36 25.74 17.42
N ASN A 40 -5.52 25.81 16.09
CA ASN A 40 -4.55 25.34 15.10
C ASN A 40 -4.21 23.84 15.20
N GLN A 41 -5.11 23.04 15.78
CA GLN A 41 -4.92 21.60 15.88
C GLN A 41 -4.94 20.96 14.50
N ILE A 42 -4.06 19.98 14.28
CA ILE A 42 -4.07 19.17 13.05
C ILE A 42 -5.18 18.13 13.20
N LEU A 43 -6.11 18.16 12.25
CA LEU A 43 -7.16 17.17 12.07
C LEU A 43 -6.91 16.40 10.79
N VAL A 44 -6.97 15.08 10.88
CA VAL A 44 -6.81 14.18 9.75
C VAL A 44 -8.11 13.44 9.50
N SER A 45 -8.52 13.32 8.25
CA SER A 45 -9.70 12.54 7.86
C SER A 45 -9.50 11.04 8.14
N ASP A 46 -10.57 10.27 8.03
CA ASP A 46 -10.49 8.81 8.14
C ASP A 46 -9.66 8.21 6.98
N ALA A 47 -9.81 8.73 5.76
CA ALA A 47 -8.97 8.34 4.62
C ALA A 47 -7.48 8.68 4.83
N GLY A 48 -7.18 9.83 5.44
CA GLY A 48 -5.81 10.19 5.82
C GLY A 48 -5.23 9.30 6.91
N LEU A 49 -6.06 8.81 7.85
CA LEU A 49 -5.64 7.81 8.83
C LEU A 49 -5.29 6.48 8.14
N ASP A 50 -6.06 6.03 7.16
CA ASP A 50 -5.76 4.80 6.43
C ASP A 50 -4.43 4.88 5.68
N LEU A 51 -4.10 6.03 5.08
CA LEU A 51 -2.78 6.26 4.48
C LEU A 51 -1.66 6.19 5.52
N LEU A 52 -1.85 6.77 6.70
CA LEU A 52 -0.88 6.71 7.79
C LEU A 52 -0.72 5.29 8.34
N ARG A 53 -1.78 4.48 8.37
CA ARG A 53 -1.71 3.06 8.76
C ARG A 53 -0.88 2.25 7.78
N ARG A 54 -1.13 2.41 6.47
CA ARG A 54 -0.31 1.76 5.43
C ARG A 54 1.16 2.16 5.51
N LEU A 55 1.44 3.44 5.76
CA LEU A 55 2.80 3.91 5.99
C LEU A 55 3.44 3.21 7.20
N GLN A 56 2.68 3.04 8.29
CA GLN A 56 3.14 2.36 9.49
C GLN A 56 3.39 0.87 9.23
N GLU A 57 2.51 0.18 8.51
CA GLU A 57 2.69 -1.24 8.12
C GLU A 57 3.98 -1.45 7.30
N LEU A 58 4.26 -0.55 6.34
CA LEU A 58 5.51 -0.58 5.56
C LEU A 58 6.74 -0.30 6.43
N TYR A 59 6.62 0.59 7.40
CA TYR A 59 7.70 0.84 8.36
C TYR A 59 7.94 -0.39 9.25
N ASP A 60 6.87 -1.03 9.72
CA ASP A 60 6.93 -2.22 10.58
C ASP A 60 7.46 -3.45 9.82
N SER A 61 7.37 -3.47 8.48
CA SER A 61 8.03 -4.49 7.66
C SER A 61 9.56 -4.29 7.54
N GLY A 62 10.13 -3.30 8.22
CA GLY A 62 11.57 -3.05 8.28
C GLY A 62 12.08 -2.01 7.29
N LEU A 63 11.18 -1.33 6.55
CA LEU A 63 11.58 -0.27 5.63
C LEU A 63 11.81 1.04 6.39
N THR A 64 12.68 1.88 5.83
CA THR A 64 12.82 3.26 6.32
C THR A 64 11.57 4.07 6.01
N LEU A 65 11.36 5.15 6.77
CA LEU A 65 10.23 6.06 6.55
C LEU A 65 10.22 6.64 5.12
N THR A 66 11.41 6.87 4.55
CA THR A 66 11.58 7.38 3.19
C THR A 66 11.10 6.34 2.16
N GLU A 67 11.62 5.11 2.23
CA GLU A 67 11.24 4.02 1.32
C GLU A 67 9.73 3.70 1.41
N ALA A 68 9.20 3.63 2.63
CA ALA A 68 7.78 3.42 2.87
C ALA A 68 6.93 4.55 2.22
N SER A 69 7.39 5.80 2.30
CA SER A 69 6.69 6.93 1.67
C SER A 69 6.73 6.88 0.14
N GLU A 70 7.84 6.44 -0.45
CA GLU A 70 7.98 6.29 -1.90
C GLU A 70 7.10 5.17 -2.44
N ILE A 71 7.07 4.01 -1.77
CA ILE A 71 6.18 2.91 -2.11
C ILE A 71 4.71 3.35 -2.02
N LEU A 72 4.35 4.07 -0.96
CA LEU A 72 2.99 4.57 -0.80
C LEU A 72 2.60 5.53 -1.93
N ARG A 73 3.49 6.45 -2.32
CA ARG A 73 3.29 7.32 -3.50
C ARG A 73 3.08 6.49 -4.76
N ALA A 74 3.98 5.56 -5.06
CA ALA A 74 3.91 4.72 -6.24
C ALA A 74 2.57 3.97 -6.31
N SER A 75 2.12 3.37 -5.20
CA SER A 75 0.84 2.65 -5.13
C SER A 75 -0.37 3.56 -5.38
N THR A 76 -0.29 4.82 -4.95
CA THR A 76 -1.35 5.83 -5.14
C THR A 76 -1.41 6.27 -6.60
N TYR A 77 -0.27 6.46 -7.26
CA TYR A 77 -0.21 6.76 -8.70
C TYR A 77 -0.69 5.58 -9.55
N SER A 78 -0.34 4.34 -9.21
CA SER A 78 -0.85 3.13 -9.89
C SER A 78 -2.37 3.00 -9.71
N THR A 79 -2.89 3.30 -8.52
CA THR A 79 -4.35 3.34 -8.26
C THR A 79 -5.04 4.44 -9.05
N ARG A 80 -4.43 5.62 -9.20
CA ARG A 80 -5.00 6.75 -9.97
C ARG A 80 -5.00 6.49 -11.47
N HIS A 81 -3.96 5.85 -12.00
CA HIS A 81 -3.91 5.39 -13.39
C HIS A 81 -4.89 4.26 -13.68
N ASN A 82 -5.12 3.35 -12.72
CA ASN A 82 -6.22 2.39 -12.81
C ASN A 82 -7.59 3.08 -12.71
N GLY A 83 -7.76 4.09 -11.83
CA GLY A 83 -9.03 4.79 -11.64
C GLY A 83 -9.51 5.60 -12.85
N ALA A 84 -8.59 6.15 -13.66
CA ALA A 84 -8.95 6.81 -14.92
C ALA A 84 -9.27 5.81 -16.06
N ALA A 85 -8.82 4.56 -15.94
CA ALA A 85 -9.12 3.48 -16.88
C ALA A 85 -10.36 2.65 -16.50
N VAL A 86 -10.88 2.77 -15.27
CA VAL A 86 -11.99 1.91 -14.78
C VAL A 86 -13.39 2.52 -15.03
N SER A 87 -13.50 3.50 -15.94
CA SER A 87 -14.79 3.87 -16.56
C SER A 87 -15.03 3.18 -17.90
N SER A 88 -14.11 2.31 -18.36
CA SER A 88 -14.31 1.52 -19.57
C SER A 88 -13.59 0.19 -19.43
N ALA A 89 -14.37 -0.88 -19.34
CA ALA A 89 -13.95 -2.27 -19.27
C ALA A 89 -13.53 -2.76 -17.86
N PHE A 90 -14.54 -2.99 -17.03
CA PHE A 90 -14.59 -4.28 -16.35
C PHE A 90 -14.69 -5.37 -17.44
N SER A 91 -13.57 -5.69 -18.09
CA SER A 91 -13.39 -7.00 -18.68
C SER A 91 -13.38 -7.96 -17.51
N SER A 92 -14.52 -8.59 -17.28
CA SER A 92 -14.63 -9.74 -16.39
C SER A 92 -13.63 -10.77 -16.91
N ASN A 93 -12.44 -10.84 -16.32
CA ASN A 93 -11.48 -11.89 -16.62
C ASN A 93 -12.03 -13.16 -15.95
N ARG A 94 -13.04 -13.75 -16.60
CA ARG A 94 -13.43 -15.13 -16.35
C ARG A 94 -12.22 -15.96 -16.79
N VAL A 95 -11.39 -16.31 -15.83
CA VAL A 95 -10.42 -17.39 -15.97
C VAL A 95 -11.24 -18.62 -16.33
N THR A 96 -11.13 -19.05 -17.59
CA THR A 96 -11.63 -20.34 -18.04
C THR A 96 -10.89 -21.42 -17.24
N PRO A 97 -11.58 -22.24 -16.44
CA PRO A 97 -10.94 -23.32 -15.69
C PRO A 97 -10.54 -24.41 -16.70
N GLY A 98 -9.30 -24.32 -17.20
CA GLY A 98 -8.74 -25.27 -18.15
C GLY A 98 -7.33 -24.90 -18.60
N GLU A 99 -7.06 -23.63 -18.88
CA GLU A 99 -5.74 -23.18 -19.37
C GLU A 99 -4.66 -23.20 -18.28
N GLY A 100 -5.06 -23.04 -17.01
CA GLY A 100 -4.14 -23.11 -15.88
C GLY A 100 -3.58 -24.51 -15.64
N ASP A 101 -4.39 -25.56 -15.83
CA ASP A 101 -3.97 -26.94 -15.59
C ASP A 101 -2.97 -27.44 -16.64
N GLU A 102 -3.16 -27.09 -17.92
CA GLU A 102 -2.19 -27.42 -18.97
C GLU A 102 -0.86 -26.69 -18.79
N ALA A 103 -0.91 -25.39 -18.45
CA ALA A 103 0.30 -24.63 -18.18
C ALA A 103 1.07 -25.19 -16.97
N ILE A 104 0.37 -25.57 -15.91
CA ILE A 104 0.95 -26.21 -14.72
C ILE A 104 1.54 -27.59 -15.05
N ALA A 105 0.90 -28.37 -15.92
CA ALA A 105 1.42 -29.66 -16.35
C ALA A 105 2.73 -29.50 -17.15
N ALA A 106 2.75 -28.60 -18.13
CA ALA A 106 3.94 -28.32 -18.93
C ALA A 106 5.11 -27.82 -18.08
N LEU A 107 4.84 -26.93 -17.11
CA LEU A 107 5.85 -26.44 -16.17
C LEU A 107 6.41 -27.56 -15.26
N LYS A 108 5.58 -28.53 -14.84
CA LYS A 108 6.04 -29.67 -14.04
C LYS A 108 6.92 -30.62 -14.86
N GLU A 109 6.60 -30.82 -16.12
CA GLU A 109 7.36 -31.68 -17.03
C GLU A 109 8.76 -31.07 -17.30
N GLU A 110 8.83 -29.76 -17.52
CA GLU A 110 10.11 -29.05 -17.67
C GLU A 110 10.97 -29.13 -16.39
N ILE A 111 10.36 -28.99 -15.21
CA ILE A 111 11.08 -29.15 -13.93
C ILE A 111 11.62 -30.58 -13.76
N ALA A 112 10.87 -31.60 -14.18
CA ALA A 112 11.31 -32.99 -14.10
C ALA A 112 12.52 -33.24 -15.02
N PHE A 113 12.45 -32.75 -16.27
CA PHE A 113 13.55 -32.84 -17.23
C PHE A 113 14.82 -32.15 -16.73
N LEU A 114 14.70 -30.93 -16.18
CA LEU A 114 15.83 -30.20 -15.63
C LEU A 114 16.44 -30.89 -14.40
N ARG A 115 15.62 -31.51 -13.54
CA ARG A 115 16.09 -32.23 -12.35
C ARG A 115 16.86 -33.51 -12.72
N GLU A 116 16.39 -34.25 -13.72
CA GLU A 116 17.07 -35.46 -14.20
C GLU A 116 18.45 -35.11 -14.81
N ARG A 117 18.54 -33.96 -15.48
CA ARG A 117 19.77 -33.49 -16.13
C ARG A 117 20.82 -32.95 -15.16
N VAL A 118 20.42 -32.55 -13.96
CA VAL A 118 21.31 -32.05 -12.88
C VAL A 118 21.68 -33.16 -11.88
N ALA A 119 21.10 -34.37 -12.02
CA ALA A 119 21.35 -35.50 -11.12
C ALA A 119 22.59 -36.36 -11.48
N TYR A 120 23.47 -35.88 -12.35
CA TYR A 120 24.78 -36.49 -12.65
C TYR A 120 25.94 -35.66 -12.10
#